data_AF-A0A6M3M369-F1
#
_entry.id   AF-A0A6M3M369-F1
#
_cell.length_a   1.000
_cell.length_b   1.000
_cell.length_c   1.000
_cell.angle_alpha   90.00
_cell.angle_beta   90.00
_cell.angle_gamma   90.00
#
_symmetry.space_group_name_H-M   'P 1'
#
loop_
_entity.id
_entity.type
_entity.pdbx_description
1 polymer ?
#
loop_
_entity_poly.entity_id
_entity_poly.type
_entity_poly.pdbx_seq_one_letter_code
_entity_poly.pdbx_strand_id
1 'polypeptide(L)'
;MDIYLLAQILQGEAGGMGPLGMMAVAMSLSCRIWQHEHDMERIAAEYFGRADPGPAAILLAKLVEGQELPENKYFYCMGEAVDVRPRNWVDGDAVVRVGKDAIHLYEKWPEVRDETTGLSDSTK
;
A
#
# COMPACT_ATOMS: atom_id res chain seq x y z
N MET A 1 -19.57 4.27 5.29
CA MET A 1 -18.11 4.19 5.53
C MET A 1 -17.61 5.58 5.90
N ASP A 2 -16.70 5.72 6.87
CA ASP A 2 -16.18 7.03 7.28
C ASP A 2 -15.13 7.54 6.28
N ILE A 3 -15.53 8.47 5.42
CA ILE A 3 -14.68 9.07 4.38
C ILE A 3 -13.51 9.83 5.01
N TYR A 4 -13.72 10.51 6.14
CA TYR A 4 -12.67 11.30 6.75
C TYR A 4 -11.58 10.39 7.34
N LEU A 5 -11.99 9.29 7.98
CA LEU A 5 -11.06 8.25 8.45
C LEU A 5 -10.28 7.62 7.29
N LEU A 6 -10.95 7.26 6.19
CA LEU A 6 -10.25 6.76 4.98
C LEU A 6 -9.24 7.77 4.46
N ALA A 7 -9.61 9.05 4.40
CA ALA A 7 -8.70 10.09 3.95
C ALA A 7 -7.50 10.25 4.90
N GLN A 8 -7.71 10.13 6.23
CA GLN A 8 -6.64 10.15 7.21
C GLN A 8 -5.65 8.99 7.01
N ILE A 9 -6.17 7.79 6.71
CA ILE A 9 -5.34 6.61 6.40
C ILE A 9 -4.53 6.87 5.13
N LEU A 10 -5.16 7.30 4.04
CA LEU A 10 -4.46 7.59 2.78
C LEU A 10 -3.36 8.64 2.96
N GLN A 11 -3.67 9.72 3.66
CA GLN A 11 -2.73 10.80 3.94
C GLN A 11 -1.58 10.33 4.84
N GLY A 12 -1.87 9.53 5.87
CA GLY A 12 -0.87 9.02 6.80
C GLY A 12 0.10 8.03 6.17
N GLU A 13 -0.41 7.12 5.34
CA GLU A 13 0.40 6.06 4.73
C GLU A 13 1.25 6.56 3.55
N ALA A 14 0.71 7.48 2.73
CA ALA A 14 1.36 7.85 1.48
C ALA A 14 1.34 9.34 1.15
N GLY A 15 0.96 10.20 2.11
CA GLY A 15 0.91 11.66 1.91
C GLY A 15 2.26 12.25 1.49
N GLY A 16 3.37 11.72 2.00
CA GLY A 16 4.73 12.14 1.60
C GLY A 16 5.07 11.84 0.14
N MET A 17 4.39 10.88 -0.48
CA MET A 17 4.53 10.52 -1.91
C MET A 17 3.50 11.24 -2.79
N GLY A 18 2.67 12.11 -2.22
CA GLY A 18 1.64 12.86 -2.93
C GLY A 18 0.53 11.98 -3.53
N PRO A 19 -0.25 12.52 -4.49
CA PRO A 19 -1.43 11.84 -5.02
C PRO A 19 -1.16 10.47 -5.64
N LEU A 20 0.02 10.26 -6.25
CA LEU A 20 0.37 8.96 -6.87
C LEU A 20 0.57 7.86 -5.82
N GLY A 21 1.28 8.16 -4.73
CA GLY A 21 1.44 7.19 -3.64
C GLY A 21 0.11 6.90 -2.94
N MET A 22 -0.68 7.94 -2.67
CA MET A 22 -2.02 7.78 -2.09
C MET A 22 -2.96 6.96 -2.99
N MET A 23 -2.87 7.11 -4.31
CA MET A 23 -3.65 6.28 -5.24
C MET A 23 -3.27 4.80 -5.14
N ALA A 24 -1.99 4.46 -4.96
CA ALA A 24 -1.56 3.07 -4.77
C ALA A 24 -2.18 2.44 -3.50
N VAL A 25 -2.20 3.18 -2.40
CA VAL A 25 -2.87 2.75 -1.15
C VAL A 25 -4.39 2.67 -1.35
N ALA A 26 -5.00 3.63 -2.02
CA ALA A 26 -6.44 3.65 -2.29
C ALA A 26 -6.89 2.44 -3.12
N MET A 27 -6.11 2.03 -4.12
CA MET A 27 -6.38 0.84 -4.94
C MET A 27 -6.32 -0.45 -4.12
N SER A 28 -5.36 -0.57 -3.19
CA SER A 28 -5.27 -1.71 -2.27
C SER A 28 -6.45 -1.70 -1.28
N LEU A 29 -6.80 -0.56 -0.70
CA LEU A 29 -7.97 -0.41 0.17
C LEU A 29 -9.28 -0.77 -0.54
N SER A 30 -9.48 -0.27 -1.77
CA SER A 30 -10.66 -0.58 -2.58
C SER A 30 -10.80 -2.08 -2.84
N CYS A 31 -9.71 -2.76 -3.20
CA CYS A 31 -9.68 -4.22 -3.33
C CYS A 31 -10.10 -4.91 -2.02
N ARG A 32 -9.49 -4.53 -0.90
CA ARG A 32 -9.79 -5.13 0.41
C ARG A 32 -11.25 -4.96 0.84
N ILE A 33 -11.79 -3.76 0.66
CA ILE A 33 -13.15 -3.42 1.09
C ILE A 33 -14.18 -4.07 0.16
N TRP A 34 -14.03 -3.91 -1.16
CA TRP A 34 -15.11 -4.24 -2.11
C TRP A 34 -14.97 -5.61 -2.75
N GLN A 35 -13.76 -6.15 -2.86
CA GLN A 35 -13.53 -7.48 -3.46
C GLN A 35 -13.36 -8.57 -2.41
N HIS A 36 -12.93 -8.19 -1.19
CA HIS A 36 -12.68 -9.11 -0.08
C HIS A 36 -13.52 -8.81 1.16
N GLU A 37 -14.50 -7.90 1.06
CA GLU A 37 -15.52 -7.62 2.09
C GLU A 37 -14.95 -7.26 3.47
N HIS A 38 -13.75 -6.67 3.52
CA HIS A 38 -13.21 -6.16 4.78
C HIS A 38 -14.02 -4.95 5.26
N ASP A 39 -14.44 -5.00 6.52
CA ASP A 39 -15.09 -3.85 7.16
C ASP A 39 -14.09 -2.75 7.55
N MET A 40 -14.63 -1.57 7.85
CA MET A 40 -13.84 -0.40 8.20
C MET A 40 -13.16 -0.51 9.57
N GLU A 41 -13.70 -1.28 10.51
CA GLU A 41 -13.08 -1.46 11.82
C GLU A 41 -11.76 -2.22 11.68
N ARG A 42 -11.78 -3.29 10.88
CA ARG A 42 -10.60 -4.06 10.52
C ARG A 42 -9.58 -3.22 9.76
N ILE A 43 -10.02 -2.45 8.75
CA ILE A 43 -9.13 -1.53 8.04
C ILE A 43 -8.50 -0.56 9.03
N ALA A 44 -9.28 0.13 9.85
CA ALA A 44 -8.78 1.14 10.78
C ALA A 44 -7.82 0.60 11.85
N ALA A 45 -7.89 -0.70 12.18
CA ALA A 45 -6.99 -1.35 13.13
C ALA A 45 -5.61 -1.71 12.52
N GLU A 46 -5.53 -1.87 11.20
CA GLU A 46 -4.32 -2.32 10.51
C GLU A 46 -3.44 -1.19 9.97
N TYR A 47 -3.96 0.04 9.86
CA TYR A 47 -3.22 1.20 9.35
C TYR A 47 -2.71 2.10 10.48
N PHE A 48 -1.44 2.48 10.40
CA PHE A 48 -0.71 3.16 11.48
C PHE A 48 -0.69 4.68 11.31
N GLY A 49 -0.82 5.19 10.08
CA GLY A 49 -0.81 6.62 9.78
C GLY A 49 -2.19 7.25 9.87
N ARG A 50 -2.43 8.11 10.87
CA ARG A 50 -3.52 9.09 10.83
C ARG A 50 -2.92 10.49 10.74
N ALA A 51 -3.15 11.15 9.61
CA ALA A 51 -2.74 12.53 9.39
C ALA A 51 -3.93 13.36 8.91
N ASP A 52 -3.95 14.66 9.22
CA ASP A 52 -5.01 15.55 8.74
C ASP A 52 -5.07 15.52 7.21
N PRO A 53 -6.21 15.11 6.61
CA PRO A 53 -6.25 14.81 5.20
C PRO A 53 -6.31 16.08 4.35
N GLY A 54 -5.46 16.14 3.34
CA GLY A 54 -5.54 17.16 2.30
C GLY A 54 -6.66 16.87 1.28
N PRO A 55 -6.94 17.81 0.35
CA PRO A 55 -8.01 17.67 -0.64
C PRO A 55 -7.87 16.42 -1.53
N ALA A 56 -6.65 16.04 -1.89
CA ALA A 56 -6.40 14.84 -2.69
C ALA A 56 -6.75 13.55 -1.94
N ALA A 57 -6.42 13.45 -0.65
CA ALA A 57 -6.77 12.30 0.18
C ALA A 57 -8.30 12.17 0.33
N ILE A 58 -9.01 13.30 0.51
CA ILE A 58 -10.47 13.32 0.59
C ILE A 58 -11.11 12.86 -0.73
N LEU A 59 -10.60 13.34 -1.88
CA LEU A 59 -11.09 12.91 -3.19
C LEU A 59 -10.90 11.40 -3.39
N LEU A 60 -9.71 10.88 -3.10
CA LEU A 60 -9.43 9.45 -3.22
C LEU A 60 -10.29 8.61 -2.27
N ALA A 61 -10.51 9.07 -1.04
CA ALA A 61 -11.40 8.40 -0.09
C ALA A 61 -12.85 8.33 -0.61
N LYS A 62 -13.35 9.37 -1.28
CA LYS A 62 -14.67 9.34 -1.95
C LYS A 62 -14.71 8.34 -3.10
N LEU A 63 -13.65 8.24 -3.90
CA LEU A 63 -13.59 7.27 -5.00
C LEU A 63 -13.54 5.83 -4.48
N VAL A 64 -12.82 5.59 -3.37
CA VAL A 64 -12.88 4.30 -2.66
C VAL A 64 -14.31 4.05 -2.18
N GLU A 65 -14.96 5.02 -1.54
CA GLU A 65 -16.30 4.84 -0.97
C GLU A 65 -17.41 4.65 -2.01
N GLY A 66 -17.33 5.34 -3.13
CA GLY A 66 -18.26 5.18 -4.25
C GLY A 66 -17.99 3.95 -5.12
N GLN A 67 -16.98 3.13 -4.81
CA GLN A 67 -16.53 2.02 -5.66
C GLN A 67 -16.20 2.48 -7.10
N GLU A 68 -15.64 3.68 -7.23
CA GLU A 68 -15.35 4.32 -8.52
C GLU A 68 -13.92 4.05 -9.02
N LEU A 69 -13.11 3.36 -8.22
CA LEU A 69 -11.78 2.90 -8.61
C LEU A 69 -11.87 1.60 -9.41
N PRO A 70 -10.98 1.39 -10.40
CA PRO A 70 -10.96 0.14 -11.15
C PRO A 70 -10.60 -1.05 -10.26
N GLU A 71 -10.99 -2.25 -10.68
CA GLU A 71 -10.60 -3.47 -10.01
C GLU A 71 -9.07 -3.59 -9.92
N ASN A 72 -8.60 -4.09 -8.78
CA ASN A 72 -7.19 -4.24 -8.47
C ASN A 72 -6.92 -5.62 -7.87
N LYS A 73 -5.82 -6.25 -8.27
CA LYS A 73 -5.38 -7.55 -7.75
C LYS A 73 -4.43 -7.45 -6.55
N TYR A 74 -3.87 -6.27 -6.28
CA TYR A 74 -2.90 -6.09 -5.21
C TYR A 74 -3.60 -5.85 -3.87
N PHE A 75 -3.62 -6.88 -3.03
CA PHE A 75 -4.23 -6.85 -1.70
C PHE A 75 -3.36 -6.11 -0.68
N TYR A 76 -2.04 -6.32 -0.72
CA TYR A 76 -1.10 -5.75 0.25
C TYR A 76 -0.32 -4.58 -0.34
N CYS A 77 -0.01 -3.61 0.51
CA CYS A 77 0.72 -2.39 0.18
C CYS A 77 1.72 -2.11 1.30
N MET A 78 3.02 -2.12 0.99
CA MET A 78 4.11 -2.00 1.97
C MET A 78 5.10 -0.92 1.56
N GLY A 79 5.50 -0.07 2.51
CA GLY A 79 6.49 0.97 2.23
C GLY A 79 7.91 0.40 2.15
N GLU A 80 8.69 0.77 1.13
CA GLU A 80 10.05 0.22 0.93
C GLU A 80 10.97 0.52 2.13
N ALA A 81 10.89 1.72 2.68
CA ALA A 81 11.74 2.17 3.80
C ALA A 81 11.32 1.62 5.16
N VAL A 82 10.01 1.49 5.37
CA VAL A 82 9.42 1.17 6.68
C VAL A 82 9.14 -0.33 6.83
N ASP A 83 8.88 -1.01 5.72
CA ASP A 83 8.47 -2.42 5.73
C ASP A 83 9.43 -3.35 5.02
N VAL A 84 9.60 -3.13 3.72
CA VAL A 84 10.27 -4.10 2.84
C VAL A 84 11.74 -4.24 3.21
N ARG A 85 12.48 -3.13 3.31
CA ARG A 85 13.91 -3.16 3.64
C ARG A 85 14.18 -3.69 5.05
N PRO A 86 13.52 -3.20 6.12
CA PRO A 86 13.80 -3.70 7.48
C PRO A 86 13.46 -5.17 7.69
N ARG A 87 12.49 -5.71 6.94
CA ARG A 87 12.06 -7.12 7.05
C ARG A 87 12.72 -8.04 6.02
N ASN A 88 13.64 -7.50 5.21
CA ASN A 88 14.31 -8.19 4.11
C ASN A 88 13.32 -8.91 3.18
N TRP A 89 12.20 -8.27 2.87
CA TRP A 89 11.18 -8.85 2.00
C TRP A 89 11.59 -8.77 0.52
N VAL A 90 11.09 -9.72 -0.27
CA VAL A 90 11.18 -9.69 -1.74
C VAL A 90 10.49 -8.45 -2.29
N ASP A 91 10.81 -8.04 -3.52
CA ASP A 91 10.09 -6.95 -4.16
C ASP A 91 8.61 -7.33 -4.40
N GLY A 92 7.74 -6.31 -4.47
CA GLY A 92 6.32 -6.55 -4.76
C GLY A 92 6.10 -6.96 -6.20
N ASP A 93 4.95 -7.58 -6.46
CA ASP A 93 4.46 -7.89 -7.80
C ASP A 93 4.39 -6.62 -8.68
N ALA A 94 4.21 -5.46 -8.05
CA ALA A 94 4.45 -4.15 -8.65
C ALA A 94 5.09 -3.17 -7.66
N VAL A 95 5.81 -2.17 -8.18
CA VAL A 95 6.44 -1.13 -7.35
C VAL A 95 6.10 0.25 -7.89
N VAL A 96 5.51 1.09 -7.04
CA VAL A 96 5.23 2.50 -7.33
C VAL A 96 6.35 3.34 -6.74
N ARG A 97 7.10 4.06 -7.59
CA ARG A 97 8.23 4.91 -7.17
C ARG A 97 7.90 6.39 -7.37
N VAL A 98 8.12 7.20 -6.32
CA VAL A 98 8.00 8.66 -6.36
C VAL A 98 9.25 9.26 -5.73
N GLY A 99 10.12 9.83 -6.55
CA GLY A 99 11.43 10.31 -6.08
C GLY A 99 12.27 9.16 -5.51
N LYS A 100 12.63 9.26 -4.23
CA LYS A 100 13.40 8.23 -3.51
C LYS A 100 12.54 7.23 -2.75
N ASP A 101 11.23 7.46 -2.69
CA ASP A 101 10.31 6.65 -1.91
C ASP A 101 9.61 5.65 -2.84
N ALA A 102 9.28 4.49 -2.29
CA ALA A 102 8.63 3.43 -3.04
C ALA A 102 7.61 2.68 -2.18
N ILE A 103 6.52 2.28 -2.84
CA ILE A 103 5.47 1.40 -2.32
C ILE A 103 5.51 0.11 -3.12
N HIS A 104 5.58 -1.01 -2.41
CA HIS A 104 5.52 -2.35 -2.99
C HIS A 104 4.11 -2.89 -2.84
N LEU A 105 3.54 -3.31 -3.96
CA LEU A 105 2.21 -3.87 -4.06
C LEU A 105 2.32 -5.38 -4.23
N TYR A 106 1.61 -6.14 -3.40
CA TYR A 106 1.64 -7.61 -3.45
C TYR A 106 0.22 -8.18 -3.58
N GLU A 107 0.09 -9.23 -4.39
CA GLU A 107 -1.11 -10.07 -4.46
C GLU A 107 -1.19 -11.01 -3.25
N LYS A 108 -0.04 -11.42 -2.70
CA LYS A 108 0.10 -12.32 -1.55
C LYS A 108 0.99 -11.71 -0.46
N TRP A 109 0.97 -12.28 0.74
CA TRP A 109 1.84 -11.82 1.82
C TRP A 109 3.32 -11.91 1.40
N PRO A 110 4.14 -10.88 1.64
CA PRO A 110 5.53 -10.86 1.20
C PRO A 110 6.37 -11.95 1.86
N GLU A 111 7.24 -12.57 1.07
CA GLU A 111 8.23 -13.55 1.52
C GLU A 111 9.55 -12.85 1.89
N VAL A 112 10.32 -13.46 2.79
CA VAL A 112 11.68 -13.02 3.13
C VAL A 112 12.63 -13.48 2.03
N ARG A 113 13.54 -12.62 1.57
CA ARG A 113 14.57 -12.99 0.59
C ARG A 113 15.46 -14.08 1.17
N ASP A 114 15.61 -15.17 0.42
CA ASP A 114 16.58 -16.21 0.76
C ASP A 114 17.98 -15.78 0.28
N GLU A 115 18.81 -15.32 1.21
CA GLU A 115 20.18 -14.89 0.95
C GLU A 115 21.12 -16.04 0.57
N THR A 116 20.69 -17.30 0.67
CA THR A 116 21.54 -18.46 0.36
C THR A 116 21.73 -18.75 -1.14
N THR A 117 20.98 -18.09 -2.02
CA THR A 117 21.10 -18.26 -3.49
C THR A 117 22.13 -17.34 -4.16
N GLY A 118 22.84 -16.51 -3.38
CA GLY A 118 23.84 -15.55 -3.89
C GLY A 118 25.30 -16.06 -3.97
N LEU A 119 25.57 -17.30 -3.57
CA LEU A 119 26.92 -17.92 -3.59
C LEU A 119 26.92 -19.19 -4.45
N SER A 120 26.65 -19.07 -5.75
CA SER A 120 27.07 -20.08 -6.71
C SER A 120 27.70 -19.44 -7.95
N ASP A 121 28.91 -19.89 -8.25
CA ASP A 121 29.68 -19.69 -9.48
C ASP A 121 30.40 -18.36 -9.70
N SER A 122 31.44 -18.13 -8.89
CA SER A 122 32.67 -17.52 -9.41
C SER A 122 33.91 -18.27 -8.91
N THR A 123 34.08 -19.51 -9.39
CA THR A 123 35.39 -20.16 -9.43
C THR A 123 35.52 -20.98 -10.71
N LYS A 124 36.04 -20.33 -11.75
CA LYS A 124 36.81 -20.96 -12.82
C LYS A 124 37.99 -20.07 -13.15
#